data_AF-A0A8J3FYN6-F1
#
_entry.id   AF-A0A8J3FYN6-F1
#
_cell.length_a   1.000
_cell.length_b   1.000
_cell.length_c   1.000
_cell.angle_alpha   90.00
_cell.angle_beta   90.00
_cell.angle_gamma   90.00
#
_symmetry.space_group_name_H-M   'P 1'
#
loop_
_entity.id
_entity.type
_entity.pdbx_description
1 polymer ?
#
loop_
_entity_poly.entity_id
_entity_poly.type
_entity_poly.pdbx_seq_one_letter_code
_entity_poly.pdbx_strand_id
1 'polypeptide(L)'
;MNIKDFINLIAIILAFIASVLFCLGSLKMTPEQIKKQSIAYFGYNNDILEALVVTKVNYFIGALMLCISFIMQFFTNIPNLFDNNKLFETQSYAITVICILTISLCCLIYLYQRYKIKETLKQSKEIIA
;
A
#
# COMPACT_ATOMS: atom_id res chain seq x y z
N MET A 1 25.94 20.29 2.81
CA MET A 1 24.76 19.40 2.98
C MET A 1 24.42 19.41 4.45
N ASN A 2 23.20 19.79 4.84
CA ASN A 2 22.81 19.81 6.25
C ASN A 2 22.63 18.37 6.77
N ILE A 3 22.79 18.16 8.07
CA ILE A 3 22.56 16.85 8.69
C ILE A 3 21.13 16.34 8.46
N LYS A 4 20.17 17.27 8.37
CA LYS A 4 18.76 16.98 8.01
C LYS A 4 18.66 16.35 6.62
N ASP A 5 19.37 16.90 5.64
CA ASP A 5 19.35 16.41 4.26
C ASP A 5 19.98 15.02 4.16
N PHE A 6 21.05 14.77 4.92
CA PHE A 6 21.70 13.47 4.99
C PHE A 6 20.80 12.39 5.61
N ILE A 7 20.14 12.69 6.73
CA ILE A 7 19.18 11.78 7.37
C ILE A 7 18.00 11.51 6.44
N ASN A 8 17.49 12.54 5.76
CA ASN A 8 16.38 12.40 4.82
C ASN A 8 16.75 11.50 3.64
N LEU A 9 17.97 11.65 3.09
CA LEU A 9 18.48 10.81 2.03
C LEU A 9 18.59 9.34 2.45
N ILE A 10 19.10 9.06 3.66
CA ILE A 10 19.14 7.69 4.21
C ILE A 10 17.72 7.13 4.39
N ALA A 11 16.78 7.92 4.91
CA ALA A 11 15.40 7.51 5.11
C ALA A 11 14.73 7.14 3.77
N ILE A 12 14.96 7.93 2.71
CA ILE A 12 14.45 7.64 1.37
C ILE A 12 15.03 6.33 0.82
N ILE A 13 16.33 6.10 0.98
CA ILE A 13 16.97 4.85 0.54
C ILE A 13 16.38 3.65 1.28
N LEU A 14 16.24 3.74 2.60
CA LEU A 14 15.65 2.67 3.42
C LEU A 14 14.19 2.40 3.03
N ALA A 15 13.40 3.45 2.83
CA ALA A 15 12.02 3.33 2.39
C ALA A 15 11.95 2.63 1.02
N PHE A 16 12.85 2.98 0.09
CA PHE A 16 12.90 2.37 -1.23
C PHE A 16 13.26 0.88 -1.17
N ILE A 17 14.25 0.49 -0.35
CA ILE A 17 14.59 -0.91 -0.14
C ILE A 17 13.40 -1.68 0.47
N ALA A 18 12.75 -1.10 1.48
CA ALA A 18 11.58 -1.71 2.12
C ALA A 18 10.43 -1.91 1.13
N SER A 19 10.16 -0.94 0.25
CA SER A 19 9.09 -1.04 -0.74
C SER A 19 9.38 -2.09 -1.81
N VAL A 20 10.63 -2.22 -2.26
CA VAL A 20 11.05 -3.28 -3.19
C VAL A 20 10.86 -4.66 -2.56
N LEU A 21 11.32 -4.86 -1.32
CA LEU A 21 11.14 -6.12 -0.60
C LEU A 21 9.66 -6.45 -0.41
N PHE A 22 8.85 -5.44 -0.12
CA PHE A 22 7.40 -5.56 0.04
C PHE A 22 6.71 -5.98 -1.27
N CYS A 23 7.07 -5.35 -2.39
CA CYS A 23 6.57 -5.73 -3.72
C CYS A 23 6.96 -7.17 -4.09
N LEU A 24 8.22 -7.57 -3.84
CA LEU A 24 8.68 -8.94 -4.07
C LEU A 24 7.91 -9.96 -3.20
N GLY A 25 7.65 -9.62 -1.94
CA GLY A 25 6.81 -10.44 -1.06
C GLY A 25 5.38 -10.59 -1.59
N SER A 26 4.77 -9.50 -2.05
CA SER A 26 3.43 -9.50 -2.64
C SER A 26 3.36 -10.36 -3.91
N LEU A 27 4.35 -10.25 -4.80
CA LEU A 27 4.41 -11.01 -6.05
C LEU A 27 4.56 -12.52 -5.82
N LYS A 28 5.28 -12.93 -4.77
CA LYS A 28 5.46 -14.35 -4.44
C LYS A 28 4.17 -15.00 -3.95
N MET A 29 3.22 -14.25 -3.41
CA MET A 29 1.97 -14.76 -2.84
C MET A 29 0.95 -15.16 -3.94
N THR A 30 1.26 -16.23 -4.68
CA THR A 30 0.41 -16.78 -5.75
C THR A 30 -0.78 -17.57 -5.19
N PRO A 31 -1.88 -17.73 -5.96
CA PRO A 31 -3.03 -18.55 -5.53
C PRO A 31 -2.62 -19.99 -5.17
N GLU A 32 -1.66 -20.56 -5.89
CA GLU A 32 -1.11 -21.89 -5.61
C GLU A 32 -0.39 -21.96 -4.27
N GLN A 33 0.40 -20.93 -3.93
CA GLN A 33 1.05 -20.85 -2.62
C GLN A 33 0.04 -20.65 -1.49
N ILE A 34 -0.99 -19.84 -1.73
CA ILE A 34 -2.10 -19.67 -0.77
C ILE A 34 -2.81 -21.00 -0.54
N LYS A 35 -3.12 -21.75 -1.61
CA LYS A 35 -3.70 -23.10 -1.52
C LYS A 35 -2.78 -24.05 -0.75
N LYS A 36 -1.47 -24.05 -1.05
CA LYS A 36 -0.49 -24.90 -0.35
C LYS A 36 -0.42 -24.59 1.15
N GLN A 37 -0.50 -23.32 1.52
CA GLN A 37 -0.45 -22.88 2.92
C GLN A 37 -1.76 -23.09 3.68
N SER A 38 -2.90 -23.24 2.99
CA SER A 38 -4.20 -23.51 3.61
C SER A 38 -4.55 -24.99 3.76
N ILE A 39 -3.70 -25.90 3.25
CA ILE A 39 -3.86 -27.36 3.43
C ILE A 39 -3.58 -27.73 4.90
N ALA A 40 -4.53 -28.43 5.50
CA ALA A 40 -4.46 -29.05 6.81
C ALA A 40 -4.53 -30.59 6.68
N TYR A 41 -4.24 -31.31 7.77
CA TYR A 41 -4.19 -32.78 7.79
C TYR A 41 -5.50 -33.46 7.33
N PHE A 42 -6.65 -32.79 7.48
CA PHE A 42 -7.99 -33.29 7.12
C PHE A 42 -8.67 -32.53 5.97
N GLY A 43 -7.93 -31.80 5.13
CA GLY A 43 -8.48 -31.04 4.01
C GLY A 43 -8.00 -29.58 4.01
N TYR A 44 -8.88 -28.64 3.67
CA TYR A 44 -8.52 -27.21 3.65
C TYR A 44 -9.10 -26.49 4.86
N ASN A 45 -8.28 -25.63 5.48
CA ASN A 45 -8.77 -24.70 6.47
C ASN A 45 -9.23 -23.41 5.77
N ASN A 46 -10.55 -23.22 5.71
CA ASN A 46 -11.17 -22.06 5.05
C ASN A 46 -10.83 -20.73 5.75
N ASP A 47 -10.60 -20.73 7.06
CA ASP A 47 -10.26 -19.51 7.80
C ASP A 47 -8.84 -19.04 7.46
N ILE A 48 -7.90 -19.99 7.33
CA ILE A 48 -6.52 -19.71 6.90
C ILE A 48 -6.52 -19.22 5.45
N LEU A 49 -7.32 -19.85 4.58
CA LEU A 49 -7.47 -19.42 3.19
C LEU A 49 -7.95 -17.97 3.10
N GLU A 50 -9.01 -17.61 3.83
CA GLU A 50 -9.55 -16.25 3.85
C GLU A 50 -8.52 -15.25 4.40
N ALA A 51 -7.85 -15.58 5.50
CA ALA A 51 -6.80 -14.73 6.08
C ALA A 51 -5.65 -14.47 5.10
N LEU A 52 -5.22 -15.48 4.34
CA LEU A 52 -4.16 -15.35 3.34
C LEU A 52 -4.61 -14.50 2.13
N VAL A 53 -5.87 -14.63 1.69
CA VAL A 53 -6.44 -13.79 0.64
C VAL A 53 -6.52 -12.32 1.08
N VAL A 54 -7.04 -12.07 2.29
CA VAL A 54 -7.09 -10.72 2.88
C VAL A 54 -5.67 -10.12 2.95
N THR A 55 -4.72 -10.90 3.44
CA THR A 55 -3.32 -10.51 3.52
C THR A 55 -2.77 -10.11 2.15
N LYS A 56 -2.99 -10.94 1.11
CA LYS A 56 -2.57 -10.64 -0.27
C LYS A 56 -3.14 -9.32 -0.79
N VAL A 57 -4.44 -9.10 -0.61
CA VAL A 57 -5.11 -7.88 -1.07
C VAL A 57 -4.56 -6.64 -0.35
N ASN A 58 -4.32 -6.76 0.96
CA ASN A 58 -3.71 -5.70 1.77
C ASN A 58 -2.28 -5.39 1.31
N TYR A 59 -1.47 -6.41 1.01
CA TYR A 59 -0.14 -6.23 0.44
C TYR A 59 -0.20 -5.50 -0.90
N PHE A 60 -1.06 -5.92 -1.82
CA PHE A 60 -1.17 -5.27 -3.14
C PHE A 60 -1.51 -3.77 -3.03
N ILE A 61 -2.46 -3.45 -2.14
CA ILE A 61 -2.91 -2.07 -1.95
C ILE A 61 -1.86 -1.24 -1.22
N GLY A 62 -1.17 -1.80 -0.22
CA GLY A 62 -0.04 -1.16 0.42
C GLY A 62 1.08 -0.83 -0.58
N ALA A 63 1.32 -1.70 -1.57
CA ALA A 63 2.36 -1.50 -2.57
C ALA A 63 2.00 -0.33 -3.49
N LEU A 64 0.74 -0.26 -3.94
CA LEU A 64 0.24 0.87 -4.72
C LEU A 64 0.37 2.19 -3.95
N MET A 65 0.00 2.21 -2.66
CA MET A 65 0.13 3.40 -1.82
C MET A 65 1.59 3.83 -1.64
N LEU A 66 2.50 2.87 -1.47
CA LEU A 66 3.95 3.16 -1.42
C LEU A 66 4.43 3.78 -2.74
N CYS A 67 4.03 3.24 -3.89
CA CYS A 67 4.37 3.83 -5.19
C CYS A 67 3.88 5.29 -5.30
N ILE A 68 2.64 5.56 -4.92
CA ILE A 68 2.07 6.92 -4.90
C ILE A 68 2.88 7.82 -3.95
N SER A 69 3.25 7.32 -2.77
CA SER A 69 4.06 8.06 -1.80
C SER A 69 5.43 8.46 -2.37
N PHE A 70 6.13 7.54 -3.05
CA PHE A 70 7.40 7.87 -3.71
C PHE A 70 7.23 8.89 -4.84
N ILE A 71 6.17 8.78 -5.64
CA ILE A 71 5.87 9.74 -6.71
C ILE A 71 5.64 11.14 -6.10
N MET A 72 4.82 11.23 -5.05
CA MET A 72 4.59 12.50 -4.35
C MET A 72 5.88 13.07 -3.77
N GLN A 73 6.69 12.23 -3.11
CA GLN A 73 7.95 12.66 -2.51
C GLN A 73 8.97 13.08 -3.57
N PHE A 74 8.97 12.46 -4.74
CA PHE A 74 9.77 12.91 -5.88
C PHE A 74 9.34 14.30 -6.34
N PHE A 75 8.03 14.54 -6.55
CA PHE A 75 7.51 15.85 -6.95
C PHE A 75 7.81 16.97 -5.94
N THR A 76 7.75 16.69 -4.64
CA THR A 76 8.05 17.68 -3.59
C THR A 76 9.53 18.08 -3.56
N ASN A 77 10.44 17.20 -4.00
CA ASN A 77 11.88 17.48 -3.97
C ASN A 77 12.41 18.13 -5.26
N ILE A 78 11.56 18.39 -6.26
CA ILE A 78 12.00 19.11 -7.47
C ILE A 78 12.03 20.62 -7.16
N PRO A 79 13.21 21.27 -7.23
CA PRO A 79 13.31 22.70 -7.00
C PRO A 79 12.54 23.49 -8.06
N ASN A 80 11.93 24.61 -7.66
CA ASN A 80 11.15 25.55 -8.49
C ASN A 80 9.75 25.10 -8.97
N LEU A 81 9.24 23.93 -8.56
CA LEU A 81 7.89 23.49 -8.96
C LEU A 81 6.75 24.17 -8.17
N PHE A 82 7.04 24.66 -6.95
CA PHE A 82 6.07 25.28 -6.04
C PHE A 82 6.53 26.63 -5.48
N ASP A 83 7.41 27.32 -6.22
CA ASP A 83 8.02 28.58 -5.80
C ASP A 83 7.01 29.74 -5.92
N ASN A 84 6.05 29.77 -4.99
CA ASN A 84 5.10 30.86 -4.83
C ASN A 84 4.97 31.20 -3.35
N ASN A 85 5.75 32.19 -2.93
CA ASN A 85 5.88 32.74 -1.56
C ASN A 85 4.61 33.41 -0.99
N LYS A 86 3.40 33.01 -1.44
CA LYS A 86 2.10 33.51 -0.94
C LYS A 86 1.18 32.45 -0.33
N LEU A 87 1.60 31.18 -0.27
CA LEU A 87 0.77 30.08 0.26
C LEU A 87 0.79 29.93 1.79
N PHE A 88 1.55 30.77 2.51
CA PHE A 88 1.81 30.60 3.94
C PHE A 88 0.66 31.08 4.87
N GLU A 89 -0.27 31.93 4.42
CA GLU A 89 -1.49 32.26 5.19
C GLU A 89 -2.62 31.21 5.01
N THR A 90 -2.52 30.35 3.98
CA THR A 90 -3.52 29.31 3.65
C THR A 90 -3.23 27.96 4.33
N GLN A 91 -2.24 27.87 5.23
CA GLN A 91 -1.74 26.61 5.75
C GLN A 91 -2.74 25.81 6.58
N SER A 92 -3.60 26.47 7.38
CA SER A 92 -4.63 25.79 8.18
C SER A 92 -5.70 25.13 7.29
N TYR A 93 -6.14 25.84 6.26
CA TYR A 93 -7.11 25.30 5.28
C TYR A 93 -6.48 24.20 4.42
N ALA A 94 -5.22 24.34 4.00
CA ALA A 94 -4.52 23.33 3.24
C ALA A 94 -4.38 22.01 4.02
N ILE A 95 -4.01 22.07 5.30
CA ILE A 95 -3.93 20.88 6.16
C ILE A 95 -5.30 20.21 6.29
N THR A 96 -6.36 21.01 6.49
CA THR A 96 -7.73 20.48 6.64
C THR A 96 -8.20 19.78 5.36
N VAL A 97 -7.94 20.37 4.19
CA VAL A 97 -8.26 19.77 2.89
C VAL A 97 -7.46 18.49 2.64
N ILE A 98 -6.17 18.49 2.98
CA ILE A 98 -5.31 17.29 2.88
C ILE A 98 -5.83 16.18 3.79
N CYS A 99 -6.21 16.49 5.03
CA CYS A 99 -6.80 15.52 5.96
C CYS A 99 -8.10 14.92 5.42
N ILE A 100 -9.02 15.76 4.89
CA ILE A 100 -10.28 15.29 4.31
C ILE A 100 -10.03 14.39 3.10
N LEU A 101 -9.12 14.80 2.20
CA LEU A 101 -8.73 14.00 1.04
C LEU A 101 -8.12 12.67 1.47
N THR A 102 -7.26 12.67 2.49
CA THR A 102 -6.62 11.45 3.01
C THR A 102 -7.65 10.51 3.62
N ILE A 103 -8.61 11.02 4.40
CA ILE A 103 -9.70 10.21 4.98
C ILE A 103 -10.60 9.64 3.88
N SER A 104 -10.97 10.45 2.89
CA SER A 104 -11.76 10.02 1.73
C SER A 104 -11.07 8.91 0.95
N LEU A 105 -9.76 9.08 0.71
CA LEU A 105 -8.92 8.09 0.05
C LEU A 105 -8.84 6.79 0.86
N CYS A 106 -8.62 6.87 2.17
CA CYS A 106 -8.62 5.71 3.06
C CYS A 106 -9.96 4.96 3.02
N CYS A 107 -11.09 5.68 3.00
CA CYS A 107 -12.42 5.09 2.90
C CYS A 107 -12.62 4.36 1.55
N LEU A 108 -12.22 4.99 0.44
CA LEU A 108 -12.25 4.37 -0.89
C LEU A 108 -11.37 3.12 -0.96
N ILE A 109 -10.16 3.18 -0.39
CA ILE A 109 -9.24 2.04 -0.32
C ILE A 109 -9.87 0.89 0.46
N TYR A 110 -10.49 1.18 1.60
CA TYR A 110 -11.17 0.18 2.41
C TYR A 110 -12.34 -0.49 1.67
N LEU A 111 -13.15 0.29 0.96
CA LEU A 111 -14.24 -0.26 0.14
C LEU A 111 -13.70 -1.12 -1.01
N TYR A 112 -12.63 -0.68 -1.67
CA TYR A 112 -11.95 -1.42 -2.73
C TYR A 112 -11.33 -2.73 -2.21
N GLN A 113 -10.69 -2.71 -1.04
CA GLN A 113 -10.21 -3.92 -0.35
C GLN A 113 -11.35 -4.91 -0.18
N ARG A 114 -12.48 -4.46 0.38
CA ARG A 114 -13.63 -5.32 0.65
C ARG A 114 -14.21 -5.92 -0.63
N TYR A 115 -14.26 -5.16 -1.72
CA TYR A 115 -14.70 -5.66 -3.02
C TYR A 115 -13.74 -6.74 -3.57
N LYS A 116 -12.43 -6.45 -3.56
CA LYS A 116 -11.42 -7.33 -4.15
C LYS A 116 -11.17 -8.61 -3.36
N ILE A 117 -11.34 -8.57 -2.03
CA ILE A 117 -11.32 -9.76 -1.16
C ILE A 117 -12.42 -10.72 -1.59
N LYS A 118 -13.66 -10.24 -1.78
CA LYS A 118 -14.79 -11.09 -2.20
C LYS A 118 -14.53 -11.76 -3.55
N GLU A 119 -13.98 -11.01 -4.51
CA GLU A 119 -13.63 -11.52 -5.84
C GLU A 119 -12.53 -12.60 -5.75
N THR A 120 -11.44 -12.33 -5.03
CA THR A 120 -10.30 -13.25 -4.90
C THR A 120 -10.67 -14.51 -4.10
N LEU A 121 -11.53 -14.38 -3.10
CA LEU A 121 -12.04 -15.50 -2.32
C LEU A 121 -12.94 -16.40 -3.17
N LYS A 122 -13.76 -15.83 -4.07
CA LYS A 122 -14.56 -16.60 -5.02
C LYS A 122 -13.68 -17.42 -5.96
N GLN A 123 -12.67 -16.80 -6.58
CA GLN A 123 -11.71 -17.48 -7.45
C GLN A 123 -10.93 -18.59 -6.71
N SER A 124 -10.51 -18.33 -5.48
CA SER A 124 -9.77 -19.32 -4.69
C SER A 124 -10.62 -20.54 -4.32
N LYS A 125 -11.92 -20.35 -4.05
CA LYS A 125 -12.86 -21.44 -3.81
C LYS A 125 -13.10 -22.28 -5.07
N GLU A 126 -13.18 -21.66 -6.25
CA GLU A 126 -13.33 -22.36 -7.54
C GLU A 126 -12.11 -23.23 -7.90
N ILE A 127 -10.90 -22.87 -7.45
CA ILE A 127 -9.67 -23.67 -7.67
C ILE A 127 -9.54 -24.83 -6.66
N ILE A 128 -10.27 -24.76 -5.55
CA ILE A 128 -10.22 -25.77 -4.48
C ILE A 128 -11.34 -26.80 -4.63
N ALA A 129 -12.50 -26.40 -5.17
CA ALA A 129 -13.60 -27.28 -5.56
C ALA A 129 -13.19 -28.20 -6.72
#